data_AF-A0A1B3NBM7-F1
#
_entry.id   AF-A0A1B3NBM7-F1
#
_cell.length_a   1.000
_cell.length_b   1.000
_cell.length_c   1.000
_cell.angle_alpha   90.00
_cell.angle_beta   90.00
_cell.angle_gamma   90.00
#
_symmetry.space_group_name_H-M   'P 1'
#
loop_
_entity.id
_entity.type
_entity.pdbx_description
1 polymer ?
#
loop_
_entity_poly.entity_id
_entity_poly.type
_entity_poly.pdbx_seq_one_letter_code
_entity_poly.pdbx_strand_id
1 'polypeptide(L)'
;MGWRSGQSYSQDLRDRVIGAVDGGMAVREAAAVFKVSIAYIYKALIRRRLTGDTRANPVRGRPPRKLSPEQEQALGAHIRSRPGITLAQAQSWLQSEHGVTLSIGAMWNTARRLGLSFKKSPARQRTGSPGRRSKAQDVEGSAAVHRS
;
A
#
# COMPACT_ATOMS: atom_id res chain seq x y z
N MET A 1 -6.83 5.31 31.41
CA MET A 1 -6.34 4.93 30.07
C MET A 1 -5.06 5.68 29.78
N GLY A 2 -3.98 5.00 29.41
CA GLY A 2 -2.71 5.64 29.02
C GLY A 2 -2.79 6.29 27.62
N TRP A 3 -1.92 7.26 27.38
CA TRP A 3 -1.76 7.92 26.08
C TRP A 3 -1.37 6.90 24.99
N ARG A 4 -1.99 6.99 23.80
CA ARG A 4 -1.57 6.24 22.59
C ARG A 4 -0.98 7.15 21.51
N SER A 5 0.09 6.71 20.85
CA SER A 5 0.63 7.43 19.69
C SER A 5 -0.45 7.59 18.61
N GLY A 6 -0.56 8.79 18.02
CA GLY A 6 -1.62 9.14 17.07
C GLY A 6 -2.94 9.63 17.69
N GLN A 7 -3.08 9.57 19.02
CA GLN A 7 -4.24 10.14 19.71
C GLN A 7 -4.12 11.67 19.79
N SER A 8 -5.22 12.36 19.45
CA SER A 8 -5.33 13.79 19.67
C SER A 8 -5.45 14.13 21.15
N TYR A 9 -4.87 15.25 21.58
CA TYR A 9 -5.16 15.84 22.89
C TYR A 9 -6.67 16.08 23.09
N SER A 10 -7.10 16.16 24.35
CA SER A 10 -8.49 16.49 24.70
C SER A 10 -8.87 17.89 24.22
N GLN A 11 -10.17 18.12 24.05
CA GLN A 11 -10.68 19.45 23.69
C GLN A 11 -10.42 20.46 24.80
N ASP A 12 -10.63 20.08 26.05
CA ASP A 12 -10.31 20.89 27.23
C ASP A 12 -8.86 21.43 27.21
N LEU A 13 -7.88 20.57 26.93
CA LEU A 13 -6.49 21.01 26.88
C LEU A 13 -6.24 22.00 25.74
N ARG A 14 -6.90 21.82 24.58
CA ARG A 14 -6.82 22.78 23.47
C ARG A 14 -7.38 24.13 23.86
N ASP A 15 -8.58 24.15 24.43
CA ASP A 15 -9.28 25.39 24.75
C ASP A 15 -8.51 26.19 25.81
N ARG A 16 -7.94 25.52 26.82
CA ARG A 16 -7.08 26.17 27.82
C ARG A 16 -5.78 26.72 27.24
N VAL A 17 -5.10 25.95 26.39
CA VAL A 17 -3.86 26.39 25.72
C VAL A 17 -4.12 27.58 24.82
N ILE A 18 -5.17 27.52 24.00
CA ILE A 18 -5.54 28.58 23.07
C ILE A 18 -5.97 29.82 23.83
N GLY A 19 -6.85 29.67 24.83
CA GLY A 19 -7.32 30.78 25.66
C GLY A 19 -6.21 31.48 26.43
N ALA A 20 -5.20 30.74 26.92
CA ALA A 20 -4.03 31.35 27.57
C ALA A 20 -3.22 32.22 26.61
N VAL A 21 -2.99 31.74 25.38
CA VAL A 21 -2.25 32.52 24.37
C VAL A 21 -3.07 33.73 23.91
N ASP A 22 -4.39 33.59 23.75
CA ASP A 22 -5.27 34.72 23.43
C ASP A 22 -5.31 35.76 24.55
N GLY A 23 -5.20 35.31 25.81
CA GLY A 23 -5.05 36.15 26.99
C GLY A 23 -3.69 36.84 27.12
N GLY A 24 -2.81 36.70 26.12
CA GLY A 24 -1.51 37.37 26.07
C GLY A 24 -0.33 36.55 26.57
N MET A 25 -0.53 35.30 27.01
CA MET A 25 0.57 34.43 27.44
C MET A 25 1.48 34.08 26.25
N ALA A 26 2.79 34.19 26.45
CA ALA A 26 3.76 33.83 25.44
C ALA A 26 3.68 32.31 25.13
N VAL A 27 3.78 31.93 23.85
CA VAL A 27 3.67 30.52 23.43
C VAL A 27 4.67 29.60 24.13
N ARG A 28 5.90 30.07 24.40
CA ARG A 28 6.92 29.29 25.11
C ARG A 28 6.53 29.01 26.56
N GLU A 29 5.91 30.00 27.22
CA GLU A 29 5.42 29.87 28.59
C GLU A 29 4.22 28.91 28.64
N ALA A 30 3.24 29.09 27.75
CA ALA A 30 2.10 28.20 27.62
C ALA A 30 2.53 26.74 27.40
N ALA A 31 3.53 26.50 26.56
CA ALA A 31 4.07 25.15 26.34
C ALA A 31 4.60 24.51 27.63
N ALA A 32 5.28 25.28 28.48
CA ALA A 32 5.79 24.80 29.76
C ALA A 32 4.66 24.55 30.77
N VAL A 33 3.71 25.48 30.90
CA VAL A 33 2.56 25.38 31.82
C VAL A 33 1.69 24.18 31.50
N PHE A 34 1.34 24.00 30.22
CA PHE A 34 0.45 22.93 29.78
C PHE A 34 1.17 21.62 29.44
N LYS A 35 2.51 21.59 29.56
CA LYS A 35 3.36 20.42 29.24
C LYS A 35 3.11 19.88 27.83
N VAL A 36 2.96 20.79 26.87
CA VAL A 36 2.76 20.48 25.44
C VAL A 36 3.91 21.04 24.61
N SER A 37 4.06 20.56 23.38
CA SER A 37 5.10 21.10 22.49
C SER A 37 4.70 22.47 21.92
N ILE A 38 5.69 23.36 21.77
CA ILE A 38 5.51 24.66 21.09
C ILE A 38 4.92 24.48 19.69
N ALA A 39 5.40 23.47 18.96
CA ALA A 39 4.91 23.15 17.61
C ALA A 39 3.42 22.78 17.60
N TYR A 40 2.92 22.11 18.65
CA TYR A 40 1.49 21.83 18.77
C TYR A 40 0.67 23.11 18.92
N ILE A 41 1.11 24.05 19.75
CA ILE A 41 0.42 25.33 19.96
C ILE A 41 0.31 26.09 18.64
N TYR A 42 1.43 26.24 17.90
CA TYR A 42 1.40 26.89 16.59
C TYR A 42 0.46 26.19 15.61
N LYS A 43 0.47 24.86 15.54
CA LYS A 43 -0.46 24.11 14.68
C LYS A 43 -1.92 24.35 15.04
N ALA A 44 -2.25 24.42 16.33
CA ALA A 44 -3.60 24.72 16.81
C ALA A 44 -4.04 26.14 16.41
N LEU A 45 -3.17 27.14 16.62
CA LEU A 45 -3.45 28.53 16.26
C LEU A 45 -3.58 28.75 14.75
N ILE A 46 -2.68 28.15 13.95
CA ILE A 46 -2.73 28.21 12.48
C ILE A 46 -4.04 27.58 11.98
N ARG A 47 -4.43 26.42 12.50
CA ARG A 47 -5.70 25.78 12.12
C ARG A 47 -6.88 26.69 12.44
N ARG A 48 -6.95 27.21 13.66
CA ARG A 48 -8.02 28.15 14.05
C ARG A 48 -8.07 29.36 13.11
N ARG A 49 -6.92 29.92 12.74
CA ARG A 49 -6.85 31.05 11.79
C ARG A 49 -7.37 30.67 10.40
N LEU A 50 -7.08 29.46 9.93
CA LEU A 50 -7.46 29.00 8.58
C LEU A 50 -8.91 28.52 8.49
N THR A 51 -9.45 27.90 9.54
CA THR A 51 -10.76 27.22 9.48
C THR A 51 -11.78 27.75 10.48
N GLY A 52 -11.39 28.62 11.41
CA GLY A 52 -12.22 29.05 12.55
C GLY A 52 -12.42 27.97 13.63
N ASP A 53 -11.87 26.76 13.44
CA ASP A 53 -12.15 25.60 14.29
C ASP A 53 -10.99 25.27 15.22
N THR A 54 -11.27 25.22 16.53
CA THR A 54 -10.33 24.86 17.60
C THR A 54 -10.25 23.38 17.89
N ARG A 55 -11.06 22.54 17.23
CA ARG A 55 -11.13 21.10 17.52
C ARG A 55 -9.91 20.31 17.03
N ALA A 56 -9.82 19.04 17.41
CA ALA A 56 -8.95 18.10 16.70
C ALA A 56 -9.42 17.99 15.24
N ASN A 57 -8.49 17.77 14.32
CA ASN A 57 -8.91 17.22 13.03
C ASN A 57 -9.57 15.86 13.27
N PRO A 58 -10.71 15.59 12.62
CA PRO A 58 -11.28 14.25 12.64
C PRO A 58 -10.20 13.28 12.14
N VAL A 59 -10.01 12.19 12.88
CA VAL A 59 -9.14 11.11 12.42
C VAL A 59 -9.77 10.57 11.16
N ARG A 60 -9.22 10.96 10.00
CA ARG A 60 -9.63 10.38 8.73
C ARG A 60 -9.19 8.93 8.77
N GLY A 61 -10.18 8.03 8.81
CA GLY A 61 -9.95 6.61 8.64
C GLY A 61 -9.35 6.30 7.28
N ARG A 62 -9.29 5.01 6.95
CA ARG A 62 -8.83 4.58 5.63
C ARG A 62 -9.70 5.23 4.53
N PRO A 63 -9.11 5.75 3.44
CA PRO A 63 -9.89 6.28 2.33
C PRO A 63 -10.89 5.23 1.81
N PRO A 64 -12.02 5.68 1.24
CA PRO A 64 -13.00 4.77 0.67
C PRO A 64 -12.37 3.88 -0.40
N ARG A 65 -12.97 2.71 -0.62
CA ARG A 65 -12.51 1.75 -1.62
C ARG A 65 -12.68 2.36 -3.01
N LYS A 66 -11.81 1.96 -3.94
CA LYS A 66 -11.89 2.37 -5.34
C LYS A 66 -13.10 1.80 -6.08
N LEU A 67 -13.61 0.65 -5.63
CA LEU A 67 -14.80 0.03 -6.20
C LEU A 67 -16.01 0.30 -5.34
N SER A 68 -17.12 0.62 -5.98
CA SER A 68 -18.43 0.58 -5.35
C SER A 68 -18.82 -0.87 -5.02
N PRO A 69 -19.76 -1.09 -4.08
CA PRO A 69 -20.27 -2.44 -3.79
C PRO A 69 -20.82 -3.16 -5.04
N GLU A 70 -21.47 -2.41 -5.93
CA GLU A 70 -22.00 -2.94 -7.20
C GLU A 70 -20.89 -3.39 -8.15
N GLN A 71 -19.83 -2.59 -8.31
CA GLN A 71 -18.68 -2.95 -9.13
C GLN A 71 -17.91 -4.15 -8.55
N GLU A 72 -17.81 -4.26 -7.21
CA GLU A 72 -17.24 -5.45 -6.57
C GLU A 72 -18.08 -6.71 -6.88
N GLN A 73 -19.41 -6.61 -6.86
CA GLN A 73 -20.30 -7.73 -7.20
C GLN A 73 -20.23 -8.11 -8.68
N ALA A 74 -20.25 -7.13 -9.58
CA ALA A 74 -20.13 -7.35 -11.03
C ALA A 74 -18.80 -8.03 -11.38
N LEU A 75 -17.69 -7.58 -10.78
CA LEU A 75 -16.39 -8.24 -10.90
C LEU A 75 -16.43 -9.68 -10.39
N GLY A 76 -17.10 -9.91 -9.26
CA GLY A 76 -17.25 -11.26 -8.71
C GLY A 76 -18.05 -12.19 -9.62
N ALA A 77 -19.15 -11.70 -10.20
CA ALA A 77 -19.95 -12.44 -11.18
C ALA A 77 -19.14 -12.75 -12.45
N HIS A 78 -18.39 -11.76 -12.95
CA HIS A 78 -17.51 -11.94 -14.12
C HIS A 78 -16.49 -13.05 -13.89
N ILE A 79 -15.79 -13.02 -12.75
CA ILE A 79 -14.77 -14.04 -12.41
C ILE A 79 -15.40 -15.43 -12.27
N ARG A 80 -16.57 -15.54 -11.63
CA ARG A 80 -17.27 -16.83 -11.44
C ARG A 80 -17.75 -17.42 -12.77
N SER A 81 -18.20 -16.58 -13.69
CA SER A 81 -18.65 -17.03 -15.03
C SER A 81 -17.53 -17.56 -15.92
N ARG A 82 -16.27 -17.25 -15.59
CA ARG A 82 -15.09 -17.56 -16.43
C ARG A 82 -14.00 -18.26 -15.61
N PRO A 83 -14.13 -19.58 -15.36
CA PRO A 83 -13.10 -20.33 -14.65
C PRO A 83 -11.77 -20.29 -15.41
N GLY A 84 -10.70 -19.85 -14.74
CA GLY A 84 -9.36 -19.72 -15.34
C GLY A 84 -9.01 -18.34 -15.88
N ILE A 85 -9.88 -17.34 -15.72
CA ILE A 85 -9.55 -15.95 -16.06
C ILE A 85 -8.32 -15.49 -15.27
N THR A 86 -7.39 -14.85 -15.96
CA THR A 86 -6.21 -14.24 -15.33
C THR A 86 -6.57 -12.90 -14.68
N LEU A 87 -5.79 -12.47 -13.69
CA LEU A 87 -5.95 -11.15 -13.07
C LEU A 87 -5.88 -10.00 -14.09
N ALA A 88 -4.99 -10.11 -15.07
CA ALA A 88 -4.83 -9.11 -16.12
C ALA A 88 -6.10 -8.97 -16.95
N GLN A 89 -6.73 -10.08 -17.33
CA GLN A 89 -8.01 -10.07 -18.05
C GLN A 89 -9.14 -9.48 -17.20
N ALA A 90 -9.19 -9.80 -15.90
CA ALA A 90 -10.15 -9.19 -14.99
C ALA A 90 -9.94 -7.67 -14.83
N GLN A 91 -8.69 -7.19 -14.84
CA GLN A 91 -8.37 -5.75 -14.83
C GLN A 91 -8.80 -5.08 -16.14
N SER A 92 -8.51 -5.69 -17.29
CA SER A 92 -8.92 -5.15 -18.60
C SER A 92 -10.44 -5.05 -18.70
N TRP A 93 -11.16 -6.08 -18.23
CA TRP A 93 -12.62 -6.06 -18.19
C TRP A 93 -13.16 -4.96 -17.26
N LEU A 94 -12.60 -4.82 -16.06
CA LEU A 94 -13.00 -3.77 -15.11
C LEU A 94 -12.75 -2.37 -15.68
N GLN A 95 -11.67 -2.19 -16.42
CA GLN A 95 -11.37 -0.92 -17.10
C GLN A 95 -12.34 -0.66 -18.25
N SER A 96 -12.67 -1.66 -19.07
CA SER A 96 -13.57 -1.47 -20.21
C SER A 96 -15.02 -1.25 -19.78
N GLU A 97 -15.49 -1.98 -18.77
CA GLU A 97 -16.90 -1.97 -18.36
C GLU A 97 -17.22 -0.85 -17.37
N HIS A 98 -16.29 -0.55 -16.47
CA HIS A 98 -16.52 0.37 -15.35
C HIS A 98 -15.57 1.56 -15.32
N GLY A 99 -14.60 1.63 -16.24
CA GLY A 99 -13.62 2.73 -16.29
C GLY A 99 -12.64 2.77 -15.11
N VAL A 100 -12.59 1.73 -14.27
CA VAL A 100 -11.78 1.72 -13.04
C VAL A 100 -10.51 0.88 -13.20
N THR A 101 -9.35 1.52 -13.03
CA THR A 101 -8.07 0.81 -12.92
C THR A 101 -7.73 0.48 -11.47
N LEU A 102 -7.56 -0.81 -11.17
CA LEU A 102 -7.00 -1.30 -9.91
C LEU A 102 -5.57 -1.78 -10.10
N SER A 103 -4.73 -1.60 -9.07
CA SER A 103 -3.44 -2.29 -9.01
C SER A 103 -3.65 -3.79 -8.76
N ILE A 104 -2.64 -4.61 -9.07
CA ILE A 104 -2.68 -6.06 -8.84
C ILE A 104 -2.98 -6.39 -7.36
N GLY A 105 -2.35 -5.67 -6.42
CA GLY A 105 -2.62 -5.84 -4.99
C GLY A 105 -4.04 -5.44 -4.58
N ALA A 106 -4.60 -4.37 -5.17
CA ALA A 106 -5.98 -3.99 -4.93
C ALA A 106 -6.96 -5.04 -5.49
N MET A 107 -6.68 -5.57 -6.67
CA MET A 107 -7.43 -6.66 -7.30
C MET A 107 -7.43 -7.92 -6.43
N TRP A 108 -6.26 -8.36 -5.95
CA TRP A 108 -6.14 -9.50 -5.02
C TRP A 108 -6.94 -9.30 -3.73
N ASN A 109 -6.83 -8.11 -3.13
CA ASN A 109 -7.59 -7.79 -1.93
C ASN A 109 -9.11 -7.84 -2.20
N THR A 110 -9.56 -7.37 -3.36
CA THR A 110 -10.96 -7.44 -3.78
C THR A 110 -11.42 -8.88 -3.96
N ALA A 111 -10.67 -9.69 -4.71
CA ALA A 111 -10.98 -11.10 -4.90
C ALA A 111 -11.05 -11.87 -3.57
N ARG A 112 -10.07 -11.66 -2.68
CA ARG A 112 -10.06 -12.27 -1.34
C ARG A 112 -11.29 -11.89 -0.52
N ARG A 113 -11.75 -10.64 -0.58
CA ARG A 113 -12.99 -10.19 0.10
C ARG A 113 -14.24 -10.87 -0.47
N LEU A 114 -14.27 -11.11 -1.78
CA LEU A 114 -15.37 -11.79 -2.48
C LEU A 114 -15.32 -13.33 -2.35
N GLY A 115 -14.36 -13.86 -1.58
CA GLY A 115 -14.15 -15.30 -1.42
C GLY A 115 -13.62 -15.99 -2.68
N LEU A 116 -13.04 -15.23 -3.61
CA LEU A 116 -12.55 -15.74 -4.89
C LEU A 116 -11.06 -16.09 -4.80
N SER A 117 -10.70 -17.25 -5.35
CA SER A 117 -9.32 -17.65 -5.56
C SER A 117 -9.02 -17.70 -7.06
N PHE A 118 -7.88 -17.14 -7.45
CA PHE A 118 -7.35 -17.37 -8.78
C PHE A 118 -6.45 -18.59 -8.74
N LYS A 119 -6.68 -19.55 -9.63
CA LYS A 119 -5.75 -20.66 -9.83
C LYS A 119 -4.41 -20.08 -10.27
N LYS A 120 -3.34 -20.42 -9.55
CA LYS A 120 -1.98 -20.03 -9.92
C LYS A 120 -1.61 -20.77 -11.21
N SER A 121 -1.39 -20.03 -12.31
CA SER A 121 -0.76 -20.60 -13.50
C SER A 121 0.73 -20.77 -13.22
N PRO A 122 1.29 -21.99 -13.21
CA PRO A 122 2.73 -22.14 -13.17
C PRO A 122 3.29 -21.69 -14.53
N ALA A 123 3.87 -20.49 -14.57
CA ALA A 123 4.71 -20.09 -15.69
C ALA A 123 5.95 -21.00 -15.69
N ARG A 124 5.87 -22.17 -16.32
CA ARG A 124 6.99 -23.07 -16.50
C ARG A 124 7.66 -22.76 -17.84
N GLN A 125 8.41 -21.66 -17.90
CA GLN A 125 9.61 -21.66 -18.72
C GLN A 125 10.73 -22.22 -17.84
N ARG A 126 10.89 -23.55 -17.87
CA ARG A 126 12.16 -24.12 -17.43
C ARG A 126 13.19 -23.66 -18.45
N THR A 127 14.12 -22.81 -18.01
CA THR A 127 15.42 -22.67 -18.66
C THR A 127 15.95 -24.09 -18.87
N GLY A 128 16.13 -24.49 -20.12
CA GLY A 128 16.68 -25.81 -20.46
C GLY A 128 18.02 -26.01 -19.75
N SER A 129 18.29 -27.23 -19.29
CA SER A 129 19.56 -27.57 -18.64
C SER A 129 20.74 -27.14 -19.52
N PRO A 130 21.80 -26.52 -18.97
CA PRO A 130 22.99 -26.22 -19.75
C PRO A 130 23.56 -27.55 -20.23
N GLY A 131 23.66 -27.72 -21.55
CA GLY A 131 24.26 -28.89 -22.16
C GLY A 131 25.65 -29.14 -21.58
N ARG A 132 25.85 -30.35 -21.04
CA ARG A 132 27.12 -30.83 -20.51
C ARG A 132 28.15 -30.78 -21.64
N ARG A 133 29.13 -29.87 -21.55
CA ARG A 133 30.33 -29.88 -22.40
C ARG A 133 31.01 -31.24 -22.25
N SER A 134 31.11 -31.99 -23.34
CA SER A 134 31.94 -33.19 -23.46
C SER A 134 33.39 -32.80 -23.15
N LYS A 135 34.02 -33.47 -22.19
CA LYS A 135 35.45 -33.31 -21.90
C LYS A 135 36.27 -33.79 -23.11
N ALA A 136 37.22 -32.97 -23.52
CA ALA A 136 38.34 -33.38 -24.36
C ALA A 136 39.15 -34.48 -23.66
N GLN A 137 39.46 -35.55 -24.38
CA GLN A 137 40.47 -36.53 -24.01
C GLN A 137 41.64 -36.37 -24.98
N ASP A 138 42.70 -35.78 -24.46
CA ASP A 138 44.10 -35.88 -24.88
C ASP A 138 44.72 -36.89 -23.87
N VAL A 139 45.65 -37.82 -24.14
CA VAL A 139 46.78 -37.92 -25.08
C VAL A 139 47.13 -39.42 -25.26
N GLU A 140 48.02 -39.67 -26.24
CA GLU A 140 48.99 -40.77 -26.41
C GLU A 140 48.60 -41.75 -27.52
N GLY A 141 49.28 -41.83 -28.66
CA GLY A 141 50.69 -41.56 -28.95
C GLY A 141 51.42 -42.89 -29.09
N SER A 142 51.42 -43.49 -30.28
CA SER A 142 52.52 -44.36 -30.73
C SER A 142 52.49 -44.60 -32.24
N ALA A 143 53.69 -44.81 -32.76
CA ALA A 143 54.18 -44.75 -34.14
C ALA A 143 53.75 -45.90 -35.09
N ALA A 144 53.82 -45.63 -36.39
CA ALA A 144 54.46 -46.46 -37.44
C ALA A 144 54.29 -45.77 -38.81
N VAL A 145 55.34 -45.22 -39.44
CA VAL A 145 56.24 -45.85 -40.43
C VAL A 145 55.58 -46.12 -41.81
N HIS A 146 55.97 -45.26 -42.78
CA HIS A 146 56.51 -45.53 -44.13
C HIS A 146 55.74 -46.33 -45.20
N ARG A 147 55.55 -45.67 -46.35
CA ARG A 147 55.77 -46.13 -47.75
C ARG A 147 55.60 -44.86 -48.63
N SER A 148 56.44 -44.50 -49.62
CA SER A 148 57.42 -45.20 -50.44
C SER A 148 58.53 -44.23 -50.87
#